data_AF-A0A8S8YN69-F1
#
_entry.id   AF-A0A8S8YN69-F1
#
_cell.length_a   1.000
_cell.length_b   1.000
_cell.length_c   1.000
_cell.angle_alpha   90.00
_cell.angle_beta   90.00
_cell.angle_gamma   90.00
#
_symmetry.space_group_name_H-M   'P 1'
#
loop_
_entity.id
_entity.type
_entity.pdbx_description
1 polymer ?
#
loop_
_entity_poly.entity_id
_entity_poly.type
_entity_poly.pdbx_seq_one_letter_code
_entity_poly.pdbx_strand_id
1 'polypeptide(L)'
;MGCPDGDGDGWADTADAFPSEPTQWADSDGDQFGDNPEGIEADSCISEFGLSTEDRFGCVDTDGDGWSDLNDMFPANPTQWIDADGDGIGDNYTCNEMLNTVCVSESGDAFPTEVSQHKDRDGDGYGDNPNGFLADSCPDQAGSSNQGGELGCPDADGDGWSDGLDDFPNEPSQYIDSDGDGLEIPVWCKCRQLPRYTCRRDELVDDRGCAPSERDGDYEGSWKTLTFVPIHLRVKSSM
;
A
#
# COMPACT_ATOMS: atom_id res chain seq x y z
N MET A 1 24.43 22.73 -60.38
CA MET A 1 24.14 21.85 -59.23
C MET A 1 23.81 22.77 -58.08
N GLY A 2 22.73 22.48 -57.34
CA GLY A 2 22.48 23.13 -56.06
C GLY A 2 23.51 22.67 -55.02
N CYS A 3 23.50 23.30 -53.86
CA CYS A 3 24.19 22.76 -52.69
C CYS A 3 23.56 21.41 -52.32
N PRO A 4 24.33 20.46 -51.77
CA PRO A 4 23.78 19.26 -51.14
C PRO A 4 22.75 19.63 -50.06
N ASP A 5 21.71 18.81 -49.97
CA ASP A 5 20.56 18.89 -49.06
C ASP A 5 20.19 17.42 -48.79
N GLY A 6 20.61 16.93 -47.61
CA GLY A 6 20.66 15.53 -47.24
C GLY A 6 19.31 14.95 -46.85
N ASP A 7 18.47 15.76 -46.21
CA ASP A 7 17.17 15.36 -45.67
C ASP A 7 15.99 15.97 -46.44
N GLY A 8 16.23 16.95 -47.32
CA GLY A 8 15.27 17.47 -48.28
C GLY A 8 14.34 18.54 -47.71
N ASP A 9 14.75 19.23 -46.64
CA ASP A 9 13.95 20.25 -45.96
C ASP A 9 14.03 21.64 -46.62
N GLY A 10 14.97 21.80 -47.57
CA GLY A 10 15.20 23.03 -48.33
C GLY A 10 16.33 23.91 -47.80
N TRP A 11 17.01 23.53 -46.73
CA TRP A 11 18.29 24.06 -46.30
C TRP A 11 19.43 23.23 -46.87
N ALA A 12 20.59 23.86 -47.04
CA ALA A 12 21.76 23.16 -47.57
C ALA A 12 22.57 22.58 -46.40
N ASP A 13 23.12 21.36 -46.52
CA ASP A 13 23.88 20.66 -45.46
C ASP A 13 24.94 21.53 -44.75
N THR A 14 25.49 22.52 -45.45
CA THR A 14 26.53 23.43 -44.92
C THR A 14 26.01 24.58 -44.07
N ALA A 15 24.71 24.86 -44.11
CA ALA A 15 24.03 25.95 -43.41
C ALA A 15 22.87 25.46 -42.53
N ASP A 16 22.65 24.15 -42.53
CA ASP A 16 21.66 23.43 -41.76
C ASP A 16 22.31 22.94 -40.46
N ALA A 17 21.71 23.29 -39.32
CA ALA A 17 22.17 22.83 -38.01
C ALA A 17 21.93 21.32 -37.80
N PHE A 18 20.95 20.74 -38.49
CA PHE A 18 20.55 19.33 -38.41
C PHE A 18 20.45 18.67 -39.79
N PRO A 19 21.56 18.44 -40.54
CA PRO A 19 21.56 17.98 -41.94
C PRO A 19 20.97 16.58 -42.24
N SER A 20 20.38 15.94 -41.25
CA SER A 20 19.77 14.63 -41.34
C SER A 20 18.36 14.57 -40.74
N GLU A 21 17.85 15.68 -40.20
CA GLU A 21 16.55 15.77 -39.57
C GLU A 21 15.70 16.84 -40.28
N PRO A 22 14.84 16.45 -41.23
CA PRO A 22 14.18 17.38 -42.15
C PRO A 22 13.16 18.31 -41.48
N THR A 23 12.92 18.16 -40.19
CA THR A 23 12.01 19.03 -39.44
C THR A 23 12.75 20.12 -38.65
N GLN A 24 14.08 20.11 -38.63
CA GLN A 24 14.92 21.07 -37.91
C GLN A 24 16.05 21.59 -38.81
N TRP A 25 16.35 22.89 -38.74
CA TRP A 25 17.40 23.50 -39.58
C TRP A 25 18.22 24.59 -38.90
N ALA A 26 17.78 25.04 -37.72
CA ALA A 26 18.38 26.13 -36.97
C ALA A 26 18.50 25.73 -35.49
N ASP A 27 19.59 26.18 -34.88
CA ASP A 27 19.96 25.97 -33.47
C ASP A 27 20.61 27.29 -33.02
N SER A 28 19.83 28.14 -32.33
CA SER A 28 20.22 29.52 -32.06
C SER A 28 21.22 29.66 -30.92
N ASP A 29 21.19 28.76 -29.93
CA ASP A 29 22.08 28.78 -28.76
C ASP A 29 23.15 27.68 -28.76
N GLY A 30 23.06 26.73 -29.70
CA GLY A 30 24.09 25.73 -29.98
C GLY A 30 23.99 24.51 -29.08
N ASP A 31 22.81 24.19 -28.56
CA ASP A 31 22.60 23.10 -27.60
C ASP A 31 22.21 21.75 -28.24
N GLN A 32 22.04 21.74 -29.57
CA GLN A 32 21.63 20.62 -30.40
C GLN A 32 20.13 20.27 -30.30
N PHE A 33 19.30 21.19 -29.82
CA PHE A 33 17.85 21.16 -30.02
C PHE A 33 17.45 22.21 -31.05
N GLY A 34 16.51 21.85 -31.93
CA GLY A 34 16.21 22.71 -33.07
C GLY A 34 15.14 23.75 -32.79
N ASP A 35 15.35 24.97 -33.27
CA ASP A 35 14.50 26.14 -33.05
C ASP A 35 13.08 26.00 -33.63
N ASN A 36 12.83 25.07 -34.55
CA ASN A 36 11.53 24.94 -35.19
C ASN A 36 10.53 24.26 -34.25
N PRO A 37 9.50 24.96 -33.73
CA PRO A 37 8.55 24.39 -32.77
C PRO A 37 7.64 23.30 -33.37
N GLU A 38 7.58 23.19 -34.70
CA GLU A 38 6.87 22.12 -35.40
C GLU A 38 7.77 20.89 -35.66
N GLY A 39 9.06 20.97 -35.31
CA GLY A 39 10.04 19.91 -35.47
C GLY A 39 10.06 18.89 -34.34
N ILE A 40 10.81 17.81 -34.55
CA ILE A 40 11.09 16.83 -33.50
C ILE A 40 12.00 17.43 -32.44
N GLU A 41 11.75 17.11 -31.16
CA GLU A 41 12.56 17.55 -30.00
C GLU A 41 12.87 19.05 -30.05
N ALA A 42 11.87 19.84 -30.43
CA ALA A 42 12.03 21.27 -30.62
C ALA A 42 12.43 21.96 -29.33
N ASP A 43 13.40 22.86 -29.46
CA ASP A 43 13.93 23.62 -28.35
C ASP A 43 12.84 24.53 -27.74
N SER A 44 12.56 24.29 -26.47
CA SER A 44 11.61 25.07 -25.66
C SER A 44 12.23 26.35 -25.11
N CYS A 45 13.55 26.51 -25.24
CA CYS A 45 14.37 27.57 -24.66
C CYS A 45 15.22 28.37 -25.64
N ILE A 46 15.25 28.11 -26.96
CA ILE A 46 15.76 28.83 -28.17
C ILE A 46 16.99 29.76 -28.02
N SER A 47 16.99 30.63 -27.03
CA SER A 47 18.06 31.59 -26.72
C SER A 47 18.89 31.24 -25.48
N GLU A 48 18.58 30.15 -24.78
CA GLU A 48 19.25 29.74 -23.55
C GLU A 48 19.69 28.28 -23.63
N PHE A 49 20.98 28.09 -23.89
CA PHE A 49 21.60 26.77 -23.97
C PHE A 49 21.16 25.87 -22.82
N GLY A 50 20.60 24.72 -23.16
CA GLY A 50 20.09 23.75 -22.21
C GLY A 50 20.22 22.31 -22.69
N LEU A 51 20.07 21.35 -21.78
CA LEU A 51 20.22 19.92 -22.12
C LEU A 51 19.09 19.05 -21.57
N SER A 52 18.01 19.65 -21.04
CA SER A 52 16.84 18.87 -20.59
C SER A 52 16.19 18.12 -21.75
N THR A 53 15.63 16.95 -21.44
CA THR A 53 15.06 16.00 -22.41
C THR A 53 13.71 15.41 -22.01
N GLU A 54 13.26 15.56 -20.76
CA GLU A 54 12.06 14.87 -20.27
C GLU A 54 10.79 15.71 -20.38
N ASP A 55 10.86 17.01 -20.08
CA ASP A 55 9.70 17.90 -20.05
C ASP A 55 9.76 19.01 -21.11
N ARG A 56 10.91 19.70 -21.20
CA ARG A 56 11.14 20.86 -22.07
C ARG A 56 12.50 20.68 -22.73
N PHE A 57 12.53 20.22 -23.98
CA PHE A 57 13.79 20.02 -24.71
C PHE A 57 14.60 21.33 -24.82
N GLY A 58 15.92 21.26 -24.72
CA GLY A 58 16.84 22.41 -24.88
C GLY A 58 16.82 23.44 -23.76
N CYS A 59 16.23 23.12 -22.61
CA CYS A 59 16.22 24.03 -21.46
C CYS A 59 17.30 23.71 -20.42
N VAL A 60 17.61 24.72 -19.59
CA VAL A 60 18.61 24.56 -18.52
C VAL A 60 18.23 23.38 -17.62
N ASP A 61 19.18 22.46 -17.47
CA ASP A 61 19.13 21.28 -16.63
C ASP A 61 20.47 21.23 -15.88
N THR A 62 20.46 21.67 -14.63
CA THR A 62 21.66 21.95 -13.85
C THR A 62 22.35 20.67 -13.37
N ASP A 63 21.60 19.60 -13.13
CA ASP A 63 22.15 18.34 -12.61
C ASP A 63 22.21 17.20 -13.63
N GLY A 64 21.54 17.36 -14.77
CA GLY A 64 21.61 16.46 -15.90
C GLY A 64 20.75 15.21 -15.75
N ASP A 65 19.65 15.27 -14.99
CA ASP A 65 18.69 14.17 -14.88
C ASP A 65 17.65 14.12 -16.03
N GLY A 66 17.65 15.16 -16.87
CA GLY A 66 16.78 15.30 -18.03
C GLY A 66 15.59 16.24 -17.79
N TRP A 67 15.26 16.61 -16.55
CA TRP A 67 14.20 17.58 -16.26
C TRP A 67 14.75 19.00 -16.26
N SER A 68 14.00 19.94 -16.84
CA SER A 68 14.42 21.34 -16.82
C SER A 68 14.32 21.94 -15.42
N ASP A 69 15.29 22.80 -15.03
CA ASP A 69 15.35 23.50 -13.74
C ASP A 69 14.03 24.21 -13.34
N LEU A 70 13.22 24.58 -14.33
CA LEU A 70 11.94 25.26 -14.10
C LEU A 70 10.86 24.31 -13.53
N ASN A 71 10.89 23.04 -13.93
CA ASN A 71 9.90 22.02 -13.56
C ASN A 71 10.48 20.93 -12.67
N ASP A 72 11.78 20.99 -12.38
CA ASP A 72 12.46 20.15 -11.41
C ASP A 72 12.31 20.73 -9.98
N MET A 73 11.77 19.92 -9.06
CA MET A 73 11.63 20.29 -7.64
C MET A 73 12.95 20.19 -6.87
N PHE A 74 13.95 19.50 -7.41
CA PHE A 74 15.31 19.38 -6.86
C PHE A 74 16.42 19.64 -7.92
N PRO A 75 16.56 20.87 -8.47
CA PRO A 75 17.46 21.23 -9.59
C PRO A 75 18.97 21.02 -9.41
N ALA A 76 19.41 20.41 -8.32
CA ALA A 76 20.81 20.12 -8.04
C ALA A 76 21.03 18.66 -7.61
N ASN A 77 19.99 17.84 -7.68
CA ASN A 77 20.00 16.45 -7.29
C ASN A 77 19.58 15.57 -8.47
N PRO A 78 20.55 14.97 -9.19
CA PRO A 78 20.27 14.26 -10.45
C PRO A 78 19.54 12.92 -10.29
N THR A 79 18.99 12.67 -9.11
CA THR A 79 18.23 11.46 -8.79
C THR A 79 16.78 11.76 -8.46
N GLN A 80 16.38 13.03 -8.33
CA GLN A 80 15.05 13.43 -7.85
C GLN A 80 14.58 14.66 -8.64
N TRP A 81 13.35 14.63 -9.15
CA TRP A 81 12.78 15.75 -9.92
C TRP A 81 11.37 16.16 -9.50
N ILE A 82 10.69 15.30 -8.72
CA ILE A 82 9.30 15.48 -8.29
C ILE A 82 9.15 15.12 -6.82
N ASP A 83 8.28 15.86 -6.13
CA ASP A 83 7.85 15.67 -4.74
C ASP A 83 6.34 15.92 -4.70
N ALA A 84 5.57 14.83 -4.83
CA ALA A 84 4.14 14.91 -5.12
C ALA A 84 3.28 15.30 -3.92
N ASP A 85 3.74 15.05 -2.69
CA ASP A 85 3.02 15.40 -1.46
C ASP A 85 3.60 16.61 -0.71
N GLY A 86 4.77 17.10 -1.11
CA GLY A 86 5.40 18.30 -0.60
C GLY A 86 6.11 18.11 0.74
N ASP A 87 6.54 16.89 1.08
CA ASP A 87 7.29 16.60 2.31
C ASP A 87 8.77 17.01 2.22
N GLY A 88 9.26 17.31 1.01
CA GLY A 88 10.62 17.73 0.71
C GLY A 88 11.59 16.58 0.47
N ILE A 89 11.11 15.35 0.37
CA ILE A 89 11.79 14.15 -0.12
C ILE A 89 11.26 13.86 -1.53
N GLY A 90 12.15 13.52 -2.47
CA GLY A 90 11.72 13.26 -3.84
C GLY A 90 11.13 11.86 -4.04
N ASP A 91 10.15 11.73 -4.93
CA ASP A 91 9.36 10.50 -5.15
C ASP A 91 10.17 9.33 -5.74
N ASN A 92 11.38 9.58 -6.27
CA ASN A 92 12.18 8.54 -6.93
C ASN A 92 12.88 7.68 -5.87
N TYR A 93 12.11 6.78 -5.27
CA TYR A 93 12.57 5.87 -4.23
C TYR A 93 13.52 4.80 -4.75
N THR A 94 14.64 4.62 -4.05
CA THR A 94 15.62 3.57 -4.31
C THR A 94 16.06 2.91 -3.02
N CYS A 95 16.20 1.59 -3.09
CA CYS A 95 16.87 0.79 -2.07
C CYS A 95 18.12 0.15 -2.68
N ASN A 96 19.30 0.56 -2.20
CA ASN A 96 20.58 0.14 -2.78
C ASN A 96 21.29 -0.98 -2.03
N GLU A 97 20.87 -1.27 -0.79
CA GLU A 97 21.46 -2.32 0.04
C GLU A 97 20.37 -3.06 0.80
N MET A 98 20.28 -4.38 0.59
CA MET A 98 19.33 -5.27 1.28
C MET A 98 20.08 -6.20 2.25
N LEU A 99 19.60 -6.28 3.49
CA LEU A 99 20.08 -7.20 4.52
C LEU A 99 18.90 -7.99 5.09
N ASN A 100 18.80 -9.28 4.76
CA ASN A 100 17.71 -10.16 5.21
C ASN A 100 16.31 -9.58 4.92
N THR A 101 16.07 -9.15 3.68
CA THR A 101 14.80 -8.53 3.22
C THR A 101 14.56 -7.11 3.71
N VAL A 102 15.42 -6.59 4.58
CA VAL A 102 15.33 -5.22 5.08
C VAL A 102 16.29 -4.32 4.30
N CYS A 103 15.78 -3.24 3.73
CA CYS A 103 16.59 -2.19 3.14
C CYS A 103 17.44 -1.51 4.22
N VAL A 104 18.72 -1.26 3.97
CA VAL A 104 19.59 -0.53 4.93
C VAL A 104 20.10 0.79 4.36
N SER A 105 19.80 1.05 3.09
CA SER A 105 20.23 2.23 2.36
C SER A 105 19.12 2.67 1.41
N GLU A 106 18.20 3.45 1.97
CA GLU A 106 17.04 4.04 1.29
C GLU A 106 17.33 5.49 0.89
N SER A 107 16.81 5.91 -0.26
CA SER A 107 16.83 7.29 -0.74
C SER A 107 15.57 7.56 -1.54
N GLY A 108 15.03 8.78 -1.45
CA GLY A 108 13.73 9.14 -2.02
C GLY A 108 12.58 8.71 -1.12
N ASP A 109 11.35 8.85 -1.63
CA ASP A 109 10.10 8.71 -0.90
C ASP A 109 9.32 7.45 -1.33
N ALA A 110 9.22 6.48 -0.42
CA ALA A 110 8.46 5.25 -0.62
C ALA A 110 6.94 5.47 -0.68
N PHE A 111 6.44 6.61 -0.20
CA PHE A 111 5.02 6.97 -0.16
C PHE A 111 4.74 8.33 -0.80
N PRO A 112 4.83 8.46 -2.15
CA PRO A 112 4.72 9.73 -2.91
C PRO A 112 3.41 10.54 -2.78
N THR A 113 2.49 10.12 -1.92
CA THR A 113 1.19 10.78 -1.75
C THR A 113 0.83 11.00 -0.28
N GLU A 114 1.74 10.65 0.64
CA GLU A 114 1.51 10.69 2.08
C GLU A 114 2.65 11.41 2.80
N VAL A 115 2.47 12.72 2.99
CA VAL A 115 3.45 13.68 3.52
C VAL A 115 4.09 13.33 4.88
N SER A 116 3.53 12.34 5.58
CA SER A 116 4.00 11.90 6.89
C SER A 116 4.86 10.64 6.85
N GLN A 117 5.00 10.00 5.69
CA GLN A 117 5.77 8.76 5.49
C GLN A 117 6.68 8.90 4.28
N HIS A 118 7.91 8.36 4.37
CA HIS A 118 8.80 8.27 3.20
C HIS A 118 9.77 7.08 3.23
N LYS A 119 9.70 6.23 4.25
CA LYS A 119 10.54 5.03 4.40
C LYS A 119 9.65 3.82 4.60
N ASP A 120 10.02 2.74 3.94
CA ASP A 120 9.36 1.43 3.99
C ASP A 120 10.45 0.38 3.93
N ARG A 121 11.09 0.16 5.08
CA ARG A 121 12.39 -0.48 5.10
C ARG A 121 12.29 -1.96 4.74
N ASP A 122 11.17 -2.62 5.04
CA ASP A 122 10.95 -4.02 4.68
C ASP A 122 10.03 -4.21 3.46
N GLY A 123 9.45 -3.12 2.93
CA GLY A 123 8.74 -3.08 1.66
C GLY A 123 7.32 -3.64 1.77
N ASP A 124 6.68 -3.53 2.93
CA ASP A 124 5.36 -4.11 3.20
C ASP A 124 4.20 -3.14 2.99
N GLY A 125 4.51 -1.86 2.74
CA GLY A 125 3.54 -0.80 2.47
C GLY A 125 3.03 -0.08 3.72
N TYR A 126 3.63 -0.30 4.88
CA TYR A 126 3.44 0.52 6.08
C TYR A 126 4.70 1.36 6.32
N GLY A 127 4.53 2.66 6.60
CA GLY A 127 5.67 3.55 6.67
C GLY A 127 6.35 3.58 8.04
N ASP A 128 7.68 3.62 8.07
CA ASP A 128 8.48 3.50 9.30
C ASP A 128 8.34 4.68 10.28
N ASN A 129 7.80 5.83 9.85
CA ASN A 129 7.68 6.98 10.74
C ASN A 129 6.60 6.69 11.80
N PRO A 130 6.94 6.56 13.10
CA PRO A 130 5.97 6.19 14.13
C PRO A 130 4.91 7.27 14.38
N ASN A 131 5.10 8.48 13.87
CA ASN A 131 4.13 9.57 13.93
C ASN A 131 3.39 9.78 12.61
N GLY A 132 3.67 8.95 11.60
CA GLY A 132 3.04 9.01 10.28
C GLY A 132 1.70 8.31 10.23
N PHE A 133 1.01 8.49 9.11
CA PHE A 133 -0.21 7.75 8.79
C PHE A 133 0.13 6.27 8.55
N LEU A 134 -0.69 5.37 9.09
CA LEU A 134 -0.50 3.91 9.01
C LEU A 134 0.95 3.48 9.29
N ALA A 135 1.50 3.98 10.40
CA ALA A 135 2.86 3.69 10.79
C ALA A 135 3.08 2.20 11.07
N ASP A 136 4.20 1.68 10.56
CA ASP A 136 4.61 0.31 10.79
C ASP A 136 5.06 0.10 12.24
N SER A 137 4.52 -0.94 12.86
CA SER A 137 4.88 -1.41 14.20
C SER A 137 6.06 -2.38 14.18
N CYS A 138 6.38 -2.96 13.02
CA CYS A 138 7.49 -3.88 12.77
C CYS A 138 8.44 -3.45 11.62
N PRO A 139 9.11 -2.27 11.68
CA PRO A 139 9.90 -1.67 10.56
C PRO A 139 11.08 -2.48 9.97
N ASP A 140 11.33 -3.67 10.48
CA ASP A 140 12.42 -4.56 10.06
C ASP A 140 11.87 -5.95 9.68
N GLN A 141 10.56 -6.12 9.61
CA GLN A 141 9.92 -7.40 9.41
C GLN A 141 8.56 -7.24 8.71
N ALA A 142 8.61 -7.40 7.38
CA ALA A 142 7.44 -7.25 6.53
C ALA A 142 6.24 -8.06 7.03
N GLY A 143 5.09 -7.38 7.07
CA GLY A 143 3.86 -7.91 7.60
C GLY A 143 2.63 -7.53 6.79
N SER A 144 1.47 -7.99 7.25
CA SER A 144 0.17 -7.61 6.66
C SER A 144 -0.90 -7.24 7.67
N SER A 145 -0.55 -7.28 8.96
CA SER A 145 -1.47 -6.92 10.04
C SER A 145 -1.97 -5.48 9.85
N ASN A 146 -3.27 -5.29 10.04
CA ASN A 146 -3.97 -4.02 9.84
C ASN A 146 -4.99 -3.69 10.94
N GLN A 147 -5.06 -4.52 11.98
CA GLN A 147 -5.95 -4.36 13.14
C GLN A 147 -5.14 -4.24 14.43
N GLY A 148 -5.82 -4.04 15.56
CA GLY A 148 -5.18 -4.02 16.88
C GLY A 148 -4.24 -2.84 17.18
N GLY A 149 -3.92 -2.00 16.20
CA GLY A 149 -2.94 -0.93 16.31
C GLY A 149 -1.49 -1.38 16.15
N GLU A 150 -1.28 -2.66 15.81
CA GLU A 150 0.02 -3.24 15.47
C GLU A 150 0.00 -3.53 13.97
N LEU A 151 0.23 -2.47 13.18
CA LEU A 151 0.18 -2.50 11.71
C LEU A 151 1.55 -2.92 11.13
N GLY A 152 1.58 -3.54 9.96
CA GLY A 152 2.83 -3.92 9.26
C GLY A 152 3.62 -5.04 9.94
N CYS A 153 3.00 -5.77 10.85
CA CYS A 153 3.61 -6.93 11.51
C CYS A 153 3.16 -8.25 10.86
N PRO A 154 3.94 -9.33 11.04
CA PRO A 154 3.58 -10.66 10.56
C PRO A 154 2.17 -11.06 10.99
N ASP A 155 1.41 -11.55 10.02
CA ASP A 155 0.03 -12.03 10.14
C ASP A 155 -0.05 -13.31 9.30
N ALA A 156 0.24 -14.44 9.93
CA ALA A 156 0.50 -15.69 9.24
C ALA A 156 -0.76 -16.32 8.60
N ASP A 157 -1.95 -15.93 9.03
CA ASP A 157 -3.22 -16.44 8.52
C ASP A 157 -4.04 -15.41 7.70
N GLY A 158 -3.65 -14.13 7.76
CA GLY A 158 -4.20 -13.06 6.96
C GLY A 158 -5.54 -12.53 7.46
N ASP A 159 -5.87 -12.71 8.75
CA ASP A 159 -7.11 -12.20 9.33
C ASP A 159 -7.02 -10.71 9.74
N GLY A 160 -5.82 -10.15 9.69
CA GLY A 160 -5.49 -8.76 9.95
C GLY A 160 -4.93 -8.49 11.36
N TRP A 161 -4.88 -9.47 12.25
CA TRP A 161 -4.19 -9.35 13.55
C TRP A 161 -2.75 -9.86 13.43
N SER A 162 -1.82 -9.22 14.14
CA SER A 162 -0.43 -9.69 14.11
C SER A 162 -0.27 -10.98 14.91
N ASP A 163 0.67 -11.84 14.53
CA ASP A 163 1.02 -13.08 15.24
C ASP A 163 1.28 -12.86 16.75
N GLY A 164 1.68 -11.65 17.14
CA GLY A 164 1.94 -11.26 18.53
C GLY A 164 0.69 -10.87 19.33
N LEU A 165 -0.38 -10.44 18.66
CA LEU A 165 -1.67 -10.10 19.24
C LEU A 165 -2.76 -11.16 18.99
N ASP A 166 -2.44 -12.15 18.17
CA ASP A 166 -3.31 -13.24 17.79
C ASP A 166 -3.03 -14.49 18.66
N ASP A 167 -4.03 -14.93 19.41
CA ASP A 167 -3.95 -16.17 20.20
C ASP A 167 -3.96 -17.43 19.31
N PHE A 168 -4.39 -17.31 18.06
CA PHE A 168 -4.47 -18.34 17.03
C PHE A 168 -3.83 -17.94 15.68
N PRO A 169 -2.51 -17.68 15.60
CA PRO A 169 -1.84 -17.09 14.42
C PRO A 169 -1.88 -17.88 13.10
N ASN A 170 -2.55 -19.03 13.05
CA ASN A 170 -2.64 -19.87 11.86
C ASN A 170 -4.10 -20.19 11.48
N GLU A 171 -5.07 -19.56 12.13
CA GLU A 171 -6.49 -19.85 11.99
C GLU A 171 -7.31 -18.58 11.70
N PRO A 172 -7.54 -18.24 10.42
CA PRO A 172 -8.06 -16.93 10.02
C PRO A 172 -9.50 -16.64 10.45
N SER A 173 -10.13 -17.58 11.16
CA SER A 173 -11.50 -17.48 11.61
C SER A 173 -11.64 -16.82 12.98
N GLN A 174 -10.54 -16.64 13.72
CA GLN A 174 -10.53 -16.13 15.08
C GLN A 174 -9.12 -15.68 15.52
N TYR A 175 -9.07 -14.63 16.34
CA TYR A 175 -7.79 -14.10 16.86
C TYR A 175 -7.69 -14.06 18.39
N ILE A 176 -8.78 -14.38 19.12
CA ILE A 176 -8.87 -14.24 20.58
C ILE A 176 -9.32 -15.53 21.26
N ASP A 177 -8.53 -16.00 22.22
CA ASP A 177 -8.85 -17.15 23.07
C ASP A 177 -9.61 -16.68 24.32
N SER A 178 -10.92 -16.49 24.16
CA SER A 178 -11.76 -15.91 25.22
C SER A 178 -11.90 -16.81 26.45
N ASP A 179 -11.74 -18.12 26.34
CA ASP A 179 -11.88 -19.07 27.45
C ASP A 179 -10.56 -19.76 27.85
N GLY A 180 -9.47 -19.51 27.14
CA GLY A 180 -8.10 -19.88 27.51
C GLY A 180 -7.80 -21.36 27.31
N ASP A 181 -8.55 -22.05 26.44
CA ASP A 181 -8.42 -23.49 26.21
C ASP A 181 -7.55 -23.84 25.00
N GLY A 182 -7.12 -22.84 24.23
CA GLY A 182 -6.28 -22.98 23.05
C GLY A 182 -6.95 -23.71 21.88
N LEU A 183 -8.28 -23.77 21.85
CA LEU A 183 -9.07 -24.35 20.75
C LEU A 183 -9.96 -23.30 20.10
N GLU A 184 -10.32 -23.52 18.84
CA GLU A 184 -11.25 -22.61 18.17
C GLU A 184 -12.61 -22.56 18.86
N ILE A 185 -13.19 -21.36 18.99
CA ILE A 185 -14.61 -21.19 19.28
C ILE A 185 -15.36 -21.79 18.08
N PRO A 186 -16.00 -22.97 18.20
CA PRO A 186 -16.54 -23.61 17.01
C PRO A 186 -17.64 -22.72 16.44
N VAL A 187 -17.57 -22.41 15.14
CA VAL A 187 -18.57 -21.64 14.38
C VAL A 187 -20.01 -22.22 14.52
N TRP A 188 -20.14 -23.44 15.05
CA TRP A 188 -21.39 -24.09 15.44
C TRP A 188 -21.90 -23.82 16.87
N CYS A 189 -21.24 -23.00 17.68
CA CYS A 189 -21.82 -22.42 18.89
C CYS A 189 -22.89 -21.35 18.58
N LYS A 190 -23.45 -21.34 17.37
CA LYS A 190 -24.87 -21.03 17.22
C LYS A 190 -25.67 -22.17 17.86
N CYS A 191 -26.05 -21.98 19.13
CA CYS A 191 -27.10 -22.77 19.78
C CYS A 191 -28.40 -22.74 18.96
N ARG A 192 -28.51 -23.59 17.94
CA ARG A 192 -29.75 -23.85 17.20
C ARG A 192 -29.98 -25.35 17.12
N GLN A 193 -30.74 -25.79 18.11
CA GLN A 193 -31.76 -26.84 18.00
C GLN A 193 -31.30 -28.19 17.43
N LEU A 194 -30.58 -29.03 18.17
CA LEU A 194 -30.78 -30.48 18.06
C LEU A 194 -30.60 -31.21 19.40
N PRO A 195 -31.44 -32.21 19.71
CA PRO A 195 -31.40 -32.91 20.99
C PRO A 195 -30.66 -34.26 20.88
N ARG A 196 -29.66 -34.44 21.76
CA ARG A 196 -29.09 -35.70 22.32
C ARG A 196 -27.60 -35.91 22.03
N TYR A 197 -26.92 -36.40 23.09
CA TYR A 197 -25.49 -36.78 23.24
C TYR A 197 -24.58 -35.60 23.65
N THR A 198 -24.45 -35.32 24.96
CA THR A 198 -23.63 -35.94 26.03
C THR A 198 -22.24 -35.36 26.06
N CYS A 199 -22.05 -34.41 26.96
CA CYS A 199 -20.74 -33.94 27.39
C CYS A 199 -20.52 -34.23 28.86
N ARG A 200 -19.44 -34.93 29.22
CA ARG A 200 -19.12 -35.31 30.61
C ARG A 200 -18.14 -34.30 31.21
N ARG A 201 -18.44 -33.91 32.44
CA ARG A 201 -17.71 -32.93 33.25
C ARG A 201 -16.74 -33.66 34.17
N ASP A 202 -15.49 -33.82 33.73
CA ASP A 202 -14.27 -33.96 34.56
C ASP A 202 -13.01 -33.40 33.84
N GLU A 203 -13.15 -32.80 32.65
CA GLU A 203 -12.13 -32.04 31.93
C GLU A 203 -12.76 -30.66 31.62
N LEU A 204 -11.99 -29.57 31.70
CA LEU A 204 -12.51 -28.22 32.04
C LEU A 204 -13.32 -27.47 30.96
N VAL A 205 -13.89 -28.20 30.00
CA VAL A 205 -14.93 -27.74 29.08
C VAL A 205 -15.82 -28.94 28.81
N ASP A 206 -17.15 -28.75 28.78
CA ASP A 206 -18.02 -29.82 28.28
C ASP A 206 -17.71 -30.03 26.77
N ASP A 207 -17.98 -31.19 26.15
CA ASP A 207 -17.75 -31.52 24.72
C ASP A 207 -18.43 -30.55 23.70
N ARG A 208 -18.80 -29.33 24.12
CA ARG A 208 -19.22 -28.16 23.34
C ARG A 208 -18.44 -26.87 23.68
N GLY A 209 -17.38 -26.89 24.50
CA GLY A 209 -16.44 -25.78 24.66
C GLY A 209 -17.00 -24.49 25.29
N CYS A 210 -17.64 -24.53 26.47
CA CYS A 210 -18.09 -23.30 27.16
C CYS A 210 -17.61 -23.19 28.62
N ALA A 211 -17.19 -21.98 29.00
CA ALA A 211 -16.68 -21.63 30.33
C ALA A 211 -17.78 -21.45 31.41
N PRO A 212 -17.43 -21.52 32.72
CA PRO A 212 -18.38 -21.45 33.85
C PRO A 212 -19.30 -20.23 33.92
N SER A 213 -18.89 -19.09 33.36
CA SER A 213 -19.61 -17.81 33.35
C SER A 213 -20.80 -17.78 32.38
N GLU A 214 -20.95 -18.78 31.52
CA GLU A 214 -22.02 -18.88 30.52
C GLU A 214 -23.16 -19.81 30.95
N ARG A 215 -23.19 -20.19 32.24
CA ARG A 215 -24.28 -20.98 32.81
C ARG A 215 -25.40 -20.06 33.29
N ASP A 216 -26.60 -20.36 32.81
CA ASP A 216 -27.90 -20.00 33.39
C ASP A 216 -27.81 -19.72 34.90
N GLY A 217 -28.19 -18.50 35.29
CA GLY A 217 -28.00 -17.94 36.62
C GLY A 217 -28.79 -18.59 37.75
N ASP A 218 -29.55 -19.67 37.53
CA ASP A 218 -30.31 -20.37 38.57
C ASP A 218 -29.81 -21.78 38.94
N TYR A 219 -28.76 -22.29 38.29
CA TYR A 219 -28.05 -23.53 38.65
C TYR A 219 -28.91 -24.82 38.72
N GLU A 220 -30.12 -24.86 38.16
CA GLU A 220 -30.99 -26.06 38.25
C GLU A 220 -30.96 -26.96 37.00
N GLY A 221 -30.26 -26.55 35.94
CA GLY A 221 -29.94 -27.42 34.80
C GLY A 221 -31.14 -27.82 33.94
N SER A 222 -32.24 -27.07 33.99
CA SER A 222 -33.40 -27.25 33.11
C SER A 222 -33.90 -25.90 32.62
N TRP A 223 -33.91 -25.70 31.29
CA TRP A 223 -34.67 -24.61 30.70
C TRP A 223 -36.16 -24.84 31.03
N LYS A 224 -36.70 -24.12 32.02
CA LYS A 224 -38.15 -24.05 32.18
C LYS A 224 -38.70 -23.45 30.90
N THR A 225 -39.35 -24.29 30.09
CA THR A 225 -40.24 -23.80 29.05
C THR A 225 -41.27 -22.90 29.72
N LEU A 226 -41.16 -21.60 29.45
CA LEU A 226 -42.25 -20.66 29.73
C LEU A 226 -43.49 -21.24 29.06
N THR A 227 -44.38 -21.77 29.88
CA THR A 227 -45.64 -22.35 29.44
C THR A 227 -46.47 -21.22 28.88
N PHE A 228 -46.51 -21.12 27.55
CA PHE A 228 -47.52 -20.34 26.87
C PHE A 228 -48.88 -20.95 27.22
N VAL A 229 -49.70 -20.18 27.92
CA VAL A 229 -51.10 -20.48 28.18
C VAL A 229 -51.88 -20.30 26.87
N PRO A 230 -52.55 -21.33 26.33
CA PRO A 230 -53.60 -21.13 25.34
C PRO A 230 -54.94 -21.24 26.05
N ILE A 231 -55.63 -20.10 26.11
CA ILE A 231 -57.06 -20.00 26.38
C ILE A 231 -57.80 -20.64 25.19
N HIS A 232 -58.60 -21.70 25.41
CA HIS A 232 -60.01 -21.74 24.97
C HIS A 232 -60.78 -23.03 25.33
N LEU A 233 -61.92 -22.78 26.00
CA LEU A 233 -63.28 -23.33 25.83
C LEU A 233 -63.63 -24.80 26.19
N ARG A 234 -64.29 -24.88 27.36
CA ARG A 234 -65.40 -25.75 27.81
C ARG A 234 -65.86 -26.94 26.93
N VAL A 235 -66.01 -28.10 27.58
CA VAL A 235 -67.29 -28.85 27.61
C VAL A 235 -67.52 -29.42 29.02
N LYS A 236 -68.69 -29.13 29.60
CA LYS A 236 -69.27 -29.85 30.76
C LYS A 236 -69.84 -31.19 30.26
N SER A 237 -69.63 -32.28 30.99
CA SER A 237 -70.79 -33.08 31.44
C SER A 237 -70.41 -34.07 32.54
N SER A 238 -71.28 -34.13 33.55
CA SER A 238 -71.33 -35.11 34.63
C SER A 238 -71.77 -36.48 34.14
N MET A 239 -71.26 -37.55 34.76
CA MET A 239 -71.99 -38.46 35.66
C MET A 239 -70.99 -39.30 36.44
#